data_AF-A0A644TVR0-F1
#
_entry.id   AF-A0A644TVR0-F1
#
_cell.length_a   1.000
_cell.length_b   1.000
_cell.length_c   1.000
_cell.angle_alpha   90.00
_cell.angle_beta   90.00
_cell.angle_gamma   90.00
#
_symmetry.space_group_name_H-M   'P 1'
#
loop_
_entity.id
_entity.type
_entity.pdbx_description
1 polymer ?
#
loop_
_entity_poly.entity_id
_entity_poly.type
_entity_poly.pdbx_seq_one_letter_code
_entity_poly.pdbx_strand_id
1 'polypeptide(L)' 'MPLPLEELVATAIENQHVILEFELKKGIPLNYLDEKGQYTLRYPDGHTETVPLPETAEVHLPVNSV' A
#
# COMPACT_ATOMS: atom_id res chain seq x y z
N MET A 1 3.02 -10.89 29.18
CA MET A 1 1.68 -10.29 29.02
C MET A 1 1.49 -9.97 27.55
N PRO A 2 0.31 -10.20 26.95
CA PRO A 2 0.03 -9.72 25.60
C PRO A 2 0.10 -8.18 25.60
N LEU A 3 0.58 -7.62 24.49
CA LEU A 3 0.59 -6.17 24.27
C LEU A 3 -0.86 -5.65 24.20
N PRO A 4 -1.16 -4.46 24.73
CA PRO A 4 -2.40 -3.74 24.45
C PRO A 4 -2.64 -3.58 22.95
N LEU A 5 -3.90 -3.41 22.54
CA LEU A 5 -4.26 -3.24 21.14
C LEU A 5 -3.55 -2.02 20.53
N GLU A 6 -3.46 -0.93 21.29
CA GLU A 6 -2.81 0.30 20.87
C GLU A 6 -1.32 0.09 20.60
N GLU A 7 -0.64 -0.65 21.46
CA GLU A 7 0.78 -0.99 21.29
C GLU A 7 1.00 -1.94 20.10
N LEU A 8 0.09 -2.90 19.89
CA LEU A 8 0.14 -3.77 18.71
C LEU A 8 -0.04 -2.98 17.42
N VAL A 9 -0.98 -2.04 17.38
CA VAL A 9 -1.23 -1.19 16.21
C VAL A 9 -0.04 -0.27 15.94
N ALA A 10 0.49 0.40 16.97
CA ALA A 10 1.68 1.24 16.84
C ALA A 10 2.89 0.45 16.32
N THR A 11 3.11 -0.74 16.88
CA THR A 11 4.18 -1.66 16.46
C THR A 11 3.98 -2.12 15.01
N ALA A 12 2.75 -2.41 14.58
CA ALA A 12 2.47 -2.81 13.21
C ALA A 12 2.71 -1.67 12.21
N ILE A 13 2.33 -0.45 12.56
CA ILE A 13 2.59 0.76 11.75
C ILE A 13 4.09 1.01 11.65
N GLU A 14 4.80 0.98 12.78
CA GLU A 14 6.26 1.16 12.80
C GLU A 14 6.96 0.10 11.96
N ASN A 15 6.55 -1.16 12.04
CA ASN A 15 7.18 -2.26 11.29
C ASN A 15 6.66 -2.41 9.85
N GLN A 16 5.71 -1.60 9.40
CA GLN A 16 5.12 -1.72 8.07
C GLN A 16 6.20 -1.60 6.98
N HIS A 17 7.22 -0.76 7.17
CA HIS A 17 8.30 -0.58 6.21
C HIS A 17 9.04 -1.88 5.89
N VAL A 18 9.21 -2.78 6.87
CA VAL A 18 9.92 -4.06 6.69
C VAL A 18 9.20 -4.95 5.68
N ILE A 19 7.86 -5.01 5.78
CA ILE A 19 7.01 -5.79 4.87
C ILE A 19 7.07 -5.16 3.47
N LEU A 20 6.93 -3.84 3.38
CA LEU A 20 6.94 -3.11 2.11
C LEU A 20 8.28 -3.25 1.37
N GLU A 21 9.41 -3.17 2.09
CA GLU A 21 10.74 -3.42 1.52
C GLU A 21 10.90 -4.85 1.01
N PHE A 22 10.29 -5.84 1.67
CA PHE A 22 10.36 -7.23 1.25
C PHE A 22 9.53 -7.49 -0.01
N GLU A 23 8.34 -6.91 -0.13
CA GLU A 23 7.54 -7.01 -1.35
C GLU A 23 8.26 -6.36 -2.55
N LEU A 24 8.88 -5.19 -2.35
CA LEU A 24 9.71 -4.55 -3.39
C LEU A 24 10.84 -5.48 -3.85
N LYS A 25 11.54 -6.15 -2.93
CA LYS A 25 12.61 -7.10 -3.28
C LYS A 25 12.12 -8.31 -4.08
N LYS A 26 10.84 -8.67 -4.01
CA LYS A 26 10.22 -9.73 -4.83
C LYS A 26 9.87 -9.26 -6.25
N GLY A 27 10.10 -8.00 -6.57
CA GLY A 27 9.70 -7.42 -7.84
C GLY A 27 8.26 -6.89 -7.85
N ILE A 28 7.60 -6.82 -6.70
CA ILE A 28 6.19 -6.40 -6.58
C ILE A 28 6.15 -4.90 -6.32
N PRO A 29 5.53 -4.10 -7.21
CA PRO A 29 5.34 -2.67 -6.96
C PRO A 29 4.38 -2.43 -5.79
N LEU A 30 4.66 -1.40 -5.01
CA LEU A 30 3.75 -0.94 -3.98
C LEU A 30 2.74 0.02 -4.57
N ASN A 31 1.46 -0.17 -4.27
CA ASN A 31 0.39 0.74 -4.65
C ASN A 31 -0.25 1.31 -3.38
N TYR A 32 -0.22 2.63 -3.23
CA TYR A 32 -0.81 3.32 -2.09
C TYR A 32 -1.36 4.70 -2.48
N LEU A 33 -2.25 5.22 -1.64
CA LEU A 33 -2.70 6.61 -1.72
C LEU A 33 -1.73 7.51 -0.96
N ASP A 34 -1.26 8.58 -1.60
CA ASP A 34 -0.48 9.60 -0.92
C ASP A 34 -1.37 10.49 -0.03
N GLU A 35 -0.73 11.39 0.73
CA GLU A 35 -1.42 12.34 1.61
C GLU A 35 -2.36 13.31 0.87
N LYS A 36 -2.19 13.44 -0.45
CA LYS A 36 -3.02 14.28 -1.32
C LYS A 36 -4.16 13.48 -1.96
N GLY A 37 -4.29 12.19 -1.64
CA GLY A 37 -5.25 11.30 -2.26
C GLY A 37 -4.93 11.08 -3.74
N GLN A 38 -3.68 10.85 -4.11
CA GLN A 38 -3.26 10.40 -5.44
C GLN A 38 -2.80 8.95 -5.38
N TYR A 39 -3.13 8.16 -6.41
CA TYR A 39 -2.59 6.81 -6.53
C TYR A 39 -1.11 6.90 -6.88
N THR A 40 -0.29 6.29 -6.04
CA THR A 40 1.16 6.22 -6.21
C THR A 40 1.60 4.77 -6.37
N LEU A 41 2.28 4.49 -7.48
CA LEU A 41 2.97 3.22 -7.70
C LEU A 41 4.47 3.41 -7.45
N ARG A 42 5.03 2.67 -6.50
CA ARG A 42 6.48 2.64 -6.25
C ARG A 42 7.05 1.31 -6.70
N TYR A 43 8.00 1.37 -7.62
CA TYR A 43 8.63 0.21 -8.22
C TYR A 43 9.90 -0.23 -7.45
N PRO A 44 10.30 -1.50 -7.57
CA PRO A 44 11.52 -2.05 -6.95
C PRO A 44 12.82 -1.32 -7.32
N ASP A 45 12.88 -0.74 -8.52
CA ASP A 45 14.03 0.03 -9.02
C ASP A 45 14.13 1.44 -8.43
N GLY A 46 13.16 1.83 -7.59
CA GLY A 46 13.07 3.14 -6.96
C GLY A 46 12.29 4.18 -7.78
N HIS A 47 11.82 3.83 -8.97
CA HIS A 47 10.93 4.69 -9.75
C HIS A 47 9.55 4.82 -9.09
N THR A 48 8.92 5.99 -9.26
CA THR A 48 7.59 6.27 -8.74
C THR A 48 6.72 6.91 -9.81
N GLU A 49 5.50 6.38 -9.97
CA GLU A 49 4.44 6.96 -10.81
C GLU A 49 3.33 7.48 -9.92
N THR A 50 2.84 8.69 -10.20
CA THR A 50 1.69 9.26 -9.51
C THR A 50 0.61 9.58 -10.52
N VAL A 51 -0.59 9.05 -10.29
CA VAL A 51 -1.76 9.31 -11.10
C VAL A 51 -2.83 9.95 -10.21
N PRO A 52 -3.39 11.11 -10.60
CA PRO A 52 -4.52 11.68 -9.87
C PRO A 52 -5.70 10.70 -9.92
N LEU A 53 -6.46 10.59 -8.82
CA LEU A 53 -7.69 9.82 -8.88
C LEU A 53 -8.59 10.42 -9.97
N PRO A 54 -9.07 9.62 -10.94
CA PRO A 54 -10.14 10.06 -11.80
C PRO A 54 -11.34 10.40 -10.90
N GLU A 55 -11.98 11.54 -11.13
CA GLU A 55 -13.15 11.99 -10.34
C GLU A 55 -14.33 10.99 -10.37
N THR A 56 -14.25 9.91 -11.13
CA THR A 56 -15.26 8.83 -11.25
C THR A 56 -14.65 7.49 -11.72
N ALA A 57 -13.57 7.01 -11.08
CA ALA A 57 -13.21 5.60 -11.23
C ALA A 57 -14.08 4.76 -10.29
N GLU A 58 -15.27 4.35 -10.74
CA GLU A 58 -15.92 3.18 -10.18
C GLU A 58 -14.89 2.04 -10.23
N VAL A 59 -14.43 1.60 -9.05
CA VAL A 59 -13.58 0.42 -8.93
C VAL A 59 -14.42 -0.76 -9.39
N HIS A 60 -14.34 -1.11 -10.67
CA HIS A 60 -14.73 -2.41 -11.16
C HIS A 60 -13.72 -3.41 -10.56
N LEU A 61 -13.93 -3.77 -9.30
CA LEU A 61 -13.39 -5.01 -8.76
C LEU A 61 -13.96 -6.11 -9.66
N PRO A 62 -13.14 -6.94 -10.32
CA PRO A 62 -13.68 -8.14 -10.95
C PRO A 62 -14.30 -8.97 -9.83
N VAL A 63 -15.63 -8.99 -9.78
CA VAL A 63 -16.37 -9.98 -9.00
C VAL A 63 -15.92 -11.31 -9.59
N ASN A 64 -15.11 -12.05 -8.84
CA ASN A 64 -14.81 -13.44 -9.13
C ASN A 64 -16.13 -14.14 -9.46
N SER A 65 -16.30 -14.49 -10.73
CA SER A 65 -17.40 -15.33 -11.17
C SER A 65 -17.12 -16.72 -10.62
N VAL A 66 -17.90 -17.11 -9.61
CA VAL A 66 -18.10 -18.50 -9.18
C VAL A 66 -19.15 -19.11 -10.10
#